data_AF-A0A9J6DDX9-F1
#
_entry.id   AF-A0A9J6DDX9-F1
#
_cell.length_a   1.000
_cell.length_b   1.000
_cell.length_c   1.000
_cell.angle_alpha   90.00
_cell.angle_beta   90.00
_cell.angle_gamma   90.00
#
_symmetry.space_group_name_H-M   'P 1'
#
loop_
_entity.id
_entity.type
_entity.pdbx_description
1 polymer ?
#
loop_
_entity_poly.entity_id
_entity_poly.type
_entity_poly.pdbx_seq_one_letter_code
_entity_poly.pdbx_strand_id
1 'polypeptide(L)'
;MGHTGVIGFVDDRVYISKLAKSISSAREKADTDRNQVIGSTKVLLEGSRQKCRLEECSMGNLLTDALFNWYAGLLSQDDNLWGPVNGAILPARDIYASIDERLTHGAFSNFSHIFH
;
A
#
# COMPACT_ATOMS: atom_id res chain seq x y z
N MET A 1 -19.89 -35.70 43.67
CA MET A 1 -18.84 -35.04 42.87
C MET A 1 -19.50 -34.50 41.62
N GLY A 2 -19.70 -33.19 41.53
CA GLY A 2 -20.31 -32.56 40.36
C GLY A 2 -19.85 -31.12 40.28
N HIS A 3 -18.84 -30.85 39.44
CA HIS A 3 -18.38 -29.50 39.16
C HIS A 3 -19.42 -28.79 38.29
N THR A 4 -20.19 -27.89 38.91
CA THR A 4 -20.97 -26.89 38.20
C THR A 4 -19.99 -25.85 37.64
N GLY A 5 -19.55 -26.06 36.40
CA GLY A 5 -18.83 -25.05 35.62
C GLY A 5 -19.81 -23.93 35.24
N VAL A 6 -19.62 -22.75 35.82
CA VAL A 6 -20.33 -21.54 35.42
C VAL A 6 -19.82 -21.15 34.03
N ILE A 7 -20.66 -21.28 33.01
CA ILE A 7 -20.41 -20.70 31.69
C ILE A 7 -20.50 -19.18 31.90
N GLY A 8 -19.36 -18.52 32.02
CA GLY A 8 -19.29 -17.07 32.14
C GLY A 8 -19.81 -16.42 30.87
N PHE A 9 -20.95 -15.74 30.94
CA PHE A 9 -21.37 -14.80 29.91
C PHE A 9 -20.35 -13.67 29.86
N VAL A 10 -19.59 -13.58 28.76
CA VAL A 10 -18.76 -12.40 28.47
C VAL A 10 -19.71 -11.22 28.32
N ASP A 11 -19.56 -10.19 29.17
CA ASP A 11 -20.36 -8.98 29.05
C ASP A 11 -20.00 -8.27 27.72
N ASP A 12 -20.95 -8.30 26.78
CA ASP A 12 -20.79 -7.68 25.45
C ASP A 12 -20.41 -6.21 25.54
N ARG A 13 -20.79 -5.47 26.59
CA ARG A 13 -20.37 -4.06 26.76
C ARG A 13 -18.89 -3.95 27.13
N VAL A 14 -18.39 -4.86 27.96
CA VAL A 14 -16.97 -4.92 28.33
C VAL A 14 -16.14 -5.35 27.12
N TYR A 15 -16.65 -6.26 26.28
CA TYR A 15 -15.99 -6.66 25.04
C TYR A 15 -15.97 -5.52 24.00
N ILE A 16 -17.10 -4.86 23.76
CA ILE A 16 -17.20 -3.74 22.80
C ILE A 16 -16.31 -2.56 23.21
N SER A 17 -16.23 -2.22 24.50
CA SER A 17 -15.35 -1.14 24.95
C SER A 17 -13.86 -1.45 24.75
N LYS A 18 -13.45 -2.71 24.98
CA LYS A 18 -12.08 -3.17 24.67
C LYS A 18 -11.79 -3.15 23.17
N LEU A 19 -12.73 -3.60 22.34
CA LEU A 19 -12.61 -3.57 20.88
C LEU A 19 -12.51 -2.14 20.35
N ALA A 20 -13.39 -1.25 20.81
CA ALA A 20 -13.39 0.16 20.41
C ALA A 20 -12.04 0.83 20.71
N LYS A 21 -11.46 0.56 21.88
CA LYS A 21 -10.14 1.06 22.28
C LYS A 21 -9.01 0.50 21.40
N SER A 22 -9.07 -0.77 21.03
CA SER A 22 -8.08 -1.38 20.13
C SER A 22 -8.18 -0.80 18.71
N ILE A 23 -9.40 -0.59 18.21
CA ILE A 23 -9.64 0.01 16.89
C ILE A 23 -9.17 1.46 16.88
N SER A 24 -9.45 2.26 17.91
CA SER A 24 -9.02 3.66 17.95
C SER A 24 -7.50 3.79 17.95
N SER A 25 -6.80 2.97 18.74
CA SER A 25 -5.34 2.94 18.75
C SER A 25 -4.75 2.48 17.42
N ALA A 26 -5.36 1.47 16.78
CA ALA A 26 -4.93 1.04 15.45
C ALA A 26 -5.15 2.11 14.37
N ARG A 27 -6.27 2.85 14.44
CA ARG A 27 -6.58 3.97 13.53
C ARG A 27 -5.55 5.08 13.65
N GLU A 28 -5.21 5.49 14.87
CA GLU A 28 -4.22 6.55 15.11
C GLU A 28 -2.85 6.19 14.50
N LYS A 29 -2.42 4.94 14.68
CA LYS A 29 -1.18 4.45 14.08
C LYS A 29 -1.26 4.44 12.54
N ALA A 30 -2.38 4.01 11.98
CA ALA A 30 -2.60 4.01 10.54
C ALA A 30 -2.63 5.43 9.95
N ASP A 31 -3.24 6.39 10.64
CA ASP A 31 -3.29 7.79 10.21
C ASP A 31 -1.90 8.43 10.20
N THR A 32 -1.07 8.10 11.21
CA THR A 32 0.32 8.57 11.27
C THR A 32 1.13 8.00 10.10
N ASP A 33 1.06 6.69 9.89
CA ASP A 33 1.77 6.01 8.81
C ASP A 33 1.31 6.51 7.43
N ARG A 34 0.00 6.72 7.25
CA ARG A 34 -0.59 7.25 6.01
C ARG A 34 0.00 8.59 5.58
N ASN A 35 0.22 9.49 6.54
CA ASN A 35 0.64 10.86 6.29
C ASN A 35 2.17 11.03 6.27
N GLN A 36 2.93 9.99 6.58
CA GLN A 36 4.38 10.03 6.51
C GLN A 36 4.85 10.22 5.06
N VAL A 37 5.63 11.27 4.79
CA VAL A 37 6.30 11.47 3.51
C VAL A 37 7.33 10.37 3.29
N ILE A 38 7.19 9.63 2.19
CA ILE A 38 8.09 8.51 1.85
C ILE A 38 9.08 8.87 0.74
N GLY A 39 8.84 9.96 0.02
CA GLY A 39 9.70 10.39 -1.06
C GLY A 39 9.25 11.68 -1.70
N SER A 40 9.93 12.03 -2.80
CA SER A 40 9.54 13.15 -3.64
C SER A 40 9.81 12.89 -5.12
N THR A 41 9.05 13.57 -5.99
CA THR A 41 9.22 13.59 -7.43
C THR A 41 9.49 15.02 -7.91
N LYS A 42 10.28 15.16 -8.98
CA LYS A 42 10.54 16.44 -9.66
C LYS A 42 9.67 16.62 -10.92
N VAL A 43 8.87 15.62 -11.25
CA VAL A 43 8.04 15.57 -12.46
C VAL A 43 6.65 15.08 -12.11
N LEU A 44 5.69 15.42 -12.98
CA LEU A 44 4.34 14.89 -12.89
C LEU A 44 4.39 13.36 -13.07
N LEU A 45 3.95 12.66 -12.04
CA LEU A 45 3.66 11.23 -12.14
C LEU A 45 2.23 11.10 -12.64
N GLU A 46 2.11 10.98 -13.96
CA GLU A 46 0.84 10.95 -14.68
C GLU A 46 0.22 9.55 -14.57
N GLY A 47 -0.88 9.47 -13.81
CA GLY A 47 -1.63 8.25 -13.52
C GLY A 47 -3.11 8.34 -13.90
N SER A 48 -3.51 9.33 -14.72
CA SER A 48 -4.89 9.48 -15.16
C SER A 48 -5.33 8.33 -16.07
N ARG A 49 -6.63 8.02 -16.02
CA ARG A 49 -7.23 6.96 -16.83
C ARG A 49 -7.14 7.26 -18.33
N GLN A 50 -7.15 8.54 -18.70
CA GLN A 50 -7.08 9.01 -20.08
C GLN A 50 -5.70 8.74 -20.71
N LYS A 51 -4.65 8.77 -19.90
CA LYS A 51 -3.28 8.51 -20.33
C LYS A 51 -2.94 7.03 -20.24
N CYS A 52 -2.88 6.49 -19.02
CA CYS A 52 -2.33 5.15 -18.76
C CYS A 52 -3.09 4.00 -19.45
N ARG A 53 -4.35 4.18 -19.84
CA ARG A 53 -5.15 3.13 -20.50
C ARG A 53 -5.08 3.16 -22.03
N LEU A 54 -4.52 4.23 -22.60
CA LEU A 54 -4.41 4.43 -24.04
C LEU A 54 -2.95 4.41 -24.50
N GLU A 55 -2.03 4.87 -23.66
CA GLU A 55 -0.60 4.97 -23.94
C GLU A 55 0.25 4.75 -22.68
N GLU A 56 1.56 4.71 -22.86
CA GLU A 56 2.53 4.67 -21.78
C GLU A 56 2.41 5.91 -20.87
N CYS A 57 2.55 5.70 -19.56
CA CYS A 57 2.45 6.77 -18.58
C CYS A 57 3.54 6.67 -17.50
N SER A 58 3.99 7.82 -16.99
CA SER A 58 5.12 7.89 -16.05
C SER A 58 4.81 7.22 -14.71
N MET A 59 3.55 7.25 -14.25
CA MET A 59 3.13 6.50 -13.05
C MET A 59 3.24 4.99 -13.28
N GLY A 60 2.84 4.52 -14.46
CA GLY A 60 2.93 3.10 -14.83
C GLY A 60 4.37 2.61 -14.85
N ASN A 61 5.28 3.38 -15.43
CA ASN A 61 6.71 3.06 -15.44
C ASN A 61 7.27 2.98 -14.02
N LEU A 62 7.02 4.00 -13.18
CA LEU A 62 7.49 4.02 -11.80
C LEU A 62 7.02 2.81 -11.00
N LEU A 63 5.72 2.48 -11.07
CA LEU A 63 5.16 1.35 -10.33
C LEU A 63 5.70 0.01 -10.84
N THR A 64 5.89 -0.12 -12.16
CA THR A 64 6.41 -1.34 -12.77
C THR A 64 7.89 -1.54 -12.42
N ASP A 65 8.68 -0.47 -12.41
CA ASP A 65 10.08 -0.50 -11.98
C ASP A 65 10.20 -0.87 -10.49
N ALA A 66 9.32 -0.32 -9.64
CA ALA A 66 9.29 -0.67 -8.22
C ALA A 66 8.93 -2.15 -7.99
N LEU A 67 7.93 -2.66 -8.73
CA LEU A 67 7.53 -4.06 -8.69
C LEU A 67 8.66 -4.99 -9.14
N PHE A 68 9.29 -4.66 -10.27
CA PHE A 68 10.44 -5.38 -10.78
C PHE A 68 11.60 -5.39 -9.79
N ASN A 69 11.96 -4.22 -9.23
CA ASN A 69 13.06 -4.09 -8.27
C ASN A 69 12.86 -4.97 -7.03
N TRP A 70 11.63 -5.09 -6.53
CA TRP A 70 11.31 -5.98 -5.42
C TRP A 70 11.59 -7.46 -5.75
N TYR A 71 11.05 -7.94 -6.86
CA TYR A 71 11.19 -9.35 -7.25
C TYR A 71 12.58 -9.69 -7.76
N ALA A 72 13.26 -8.77 -8.43
CA ALA A 72 14.64 -8.95 -8.89
C ALA A 72 15.64 -9.12 -7.73
N GLY A 73 15.31 -8.63 -6.53
CA GLY A 73 16.11 -8.82 -5.33
C GLY A 73 15.97 -10.19 -4.65
N LEU A 74 15.10 -11.06 -5.16
CA LEU A 74 14.93 -12.43 -4.64
C LEU A 74 16.01 -13.36 -5.19
N LEU A 75 16.21 -14.51 -4.53
CA LEU A 75 17.16 -15.52 -4.99
C LEU A 75 16.66 -16.17 -6.29
N SER A 76 17.55 -16.25 -7.28
CA SER A 76 17.31 -17.06 -8.48
C SER A 76 17.28 -18.54 -8.12
N GLN A 77 16.46 -19.33 -8.83
CA GLN A 77 16.47 -20.79 -8.73
C GLN A 77 17.52 -21.44 -9.65
N ASP A 78 18.10 -20.65 -10.57
CA ASP A 78 19.11 -21.09 -11.52
C ASP A 78 20.26 -20.07 -11.53
N ASP A 79 21.46 -20.55 -11.21
CA ASP A 79 22.69 -19.74 -11.14
C ASP A 79 23.17 -19.25 -12.52
N ASN A 80 22.61 -19.79 -13.62
CA ASN A 80 22.89 -19.32 -14.98
C ASN A 80 22.00 -18.15 -15.41
N LEU A 81 20.97 -17.83 -14.65
CA LEU A 81 20.11 -16.68 -14.89
C LEU A 81 20.63 -15.47 -14.11
N TRP A 82 20.51 -14.29 -14.72
CA TRP A 82 20.92 -13.04 -14.07
C TRP A 82 20.02 -12.68 -12.87
N GLY A 83 18.82 -13.25 -12.78
CA GLY A 83 17.86 -13.02 -11.70
C GLY A 83 16.60 -13.88 -11.81
N PRO A 84 15.73 -13.86 -10.78
CA PRO A 84 14.53 -14.69 -10.70
C PRO A 84 13.39 -14.21 -11.62
N VAL A 85 13.44 -12.96 -12.08
CA VAL A 85 12.43 -12.32 -12.96
C VAL A 85 13.13 -11.41 -13.96
N ASN A 86 12.53 -11.19 -15.13
CA ASN A 86 13.10 -10.33 -16.17
C ASN A 86 12.21 -9.19 -16.66
N GLY A 87 11.07 -9.01 -16.02
CA GLY A 87 10.15 -7.92 -16.30
C GLY A 87 9.02 -7.89 -15.29
N ALA A 88 8.27 -6.81 -15.33
CA ALA A 88 7.05 -6.63 -14.55
C ALA A 88 5.96 -6.07 -15.47
N ILE A 89 4.71 -6.38 -15.14
CA ILE A 89 3.54 -5.88 -15.87
C ILE A 89 2.53 -5.41 -14.83
N LEU A 90 2.06 -4.17 -14.98
CA LEU A 90 0.99 -3.60 -14.19
C LEU A 90 -0.18 -3.20 -15.10
N PRO A 91 -1.39 -3.74 -14.90
CA PRO A 91 -2.53 -3.33 -15.71
C PRO A 91 -2.95 -1.90 -15.35
N ALA A 92 -3.13 -1.07 -16.38
CA ALA A 92 -3.51 0.34 -16.23
C ALA A 92 -4.83 0.60 -15.49
N ARG A 93 -5.66 -0.43 -15.29
CA ARG A 93 -6.87 -0.34 -14.46
C ARG A 93 -6.51 -0.04 -13.00
N ASP A 94 -5.38 -0.56 -12.52
CA ASP A 94 -4.96 -0.49 -11.12
C ASP A 94 -4.19 0.81 -10.83
N ILE A 95 -4.03 1.67 -11.84
CA ILE A 95 -3.53 3.05 -11.74
C ILE A 95 -4.73 4.01 -11.80
N TYR A 96 -4.96 4.77 -10.73
CA TYR A 96 -6.16 5.61 -10.60
C TYR A 96 -5.91 7.06 -10.17
N ALA A 97 -4.67 7.43 -9.83
CA ALA A 97 -4.33 8.77 -9.38
C ALA A 97 -2.99 9.25 -9.95
N SER A 98 -2.89 10.56 -10.20
CA SER A 98 -1.65 11.25 -10.55
C SER A 98 -1.06 11.93 -9.32
N ILE A 99 0.26 12.09 -9.28
CA ILE A 99 0.96 12.93 -8.28
C ILE A 99 1.58 14.11 -9.01
N ASP A 100 1.03 15.29 -8.76
CA ASP A 100 1.49 16.56 -9.33
C ASP A 100 2.53 17.20 -8.41
N GLU A 101 3.76 17.32 -8.91
CA GLU A 101 4.89 17.87 -8.17
C GLU A 101 4.69 19.34 -7.79
N ARG A 102 3.85 20.07 -8.53
CA ARG A 102 3.58 21.49 -8.29
C ARG A 102 2.58 21.67 -7.16
N LEU A 103 1.64 20.73 -7.01
CA LEU A 103 0.62 20.75 -5.96
C LEU A 103 1.15 20.24 -4.63
N THR A 104 2.03 19.24 -4.65
CA THR A 104 2.54 18.60 -3.43
C THR A 104 3.97 19.04 -3.06
N HIS A 105 4.53 20.03 -3.76
CA HIS A 105 5.96 20.35 -3.70
C HIS A 105 6.86 19.13 -3.95
N GLY A 106 6.40 18.24 -4.82
CA GLY A 106 7.04 16.97 -5.14
C GLY A 106 6.83 15.89 -4.10
N ALA A 107 6.39 16.18 -2.87
CA ALA A 107 6.26 15.18 -1.82
C ALA A 107 5.13 14.19 -2.11
N PHE A 108 5.34 12.92 -1.80
CA PHE A 108 4.25 11.95 -1.70
C PHE A 108 4.41 11.11 -0.44
N SER A 109 3.27 10.86 0.20
CA SER A 109 3.18 10.16 1.47
C SER A 109 2.74 8.70 1.28
N ASN A 110 3.01 7.88 2.28
CA ASN A 110 2.92 6.42 2.21
C ASN A 110 1.58 5.92 1.65
N PHE A 111 0.47 6.36 2.24
CA PHE A 111 -0.87 5.91 1.83
C PHE A 111 -1.82 7.03 1.41
N SER A 112 -1.52 8.30 1.73
CA SER A 112 -2.50 9.37 1.44
C SER A 112 -2.66 9.62 -0.05
N HIS A 113 -1.56 9.60 -0.83
CA HIS A 113 -1.61 9.83 -2.26
C HIS A 113 -1.86 8.57 -3.09
N ILE A 114 -1.61 7.38 -2.53
CA ILE A 114 -1.69 6.09 -3.23
C ILE A 114 -3.10 5.48 -3.18
N PHE A 115 -3.92 5.76 -2.14
CA PHE A 115 -5.21 5.07 -1.89
C PHE A 115 -6.44 5.98 -1.85
N HIS A 116 -6.50 7.01 -2.69
CA HIS A 116 -7.66 7.89 -2.80
C HIS A 116 -8.87 7.28 -3.52
#